data_AF-A0A5B8NJN7-F1
#
_entry.id   AF-A0A5B8NJN7-F1
#
_cell.length_a   1.000
_cell.length_b   1.000
_cell.length_c   1.000
_cell.angle_alpha   90.00
_cell.angle_beta   90.00
_cell.angle_gamma   90.00
#
_symmetry.space_group_name_H-M   'P 1'
#
loop_
_entity.id
_entity.type
_entity.pdbx_description
1 polymer ?
#
loop_
_entity_poly.entity_id
_entity_poly.type
_entity_poly.pdbx_seq_one_letter_code
_entity_poly.pdbx_strand_id
1 'polypeptide(L)'
;MAQDRQSWAIKDEAIYEDLVQLMNLTSEDINLLKELYPEAEKRVREMTDDFYSRLFAHEMTKEYFEGKDMEYLHKMIGNWFLDLFRGNYDQDYVKQRLRIGHIHVKIGLPVRYPLAMIDIINAHGEKIAETGSNPEKAKEAVQKVTALDIAIFNQAYEDNQLNHLVELVGNERLARRLLQGLG
;
A
#
# COMPACT_ATOMS: atom_id res chain seq x y z
N MET A 1 28.99 -13.73 16.60
CA MET A 1 28.68 -13.39 15.20
C MET A 1 27.22 -12.97 15.17
N ALA A 2 26.89 -11.81 14.60
CA ALA A 2 25.48 -11.44 14.46
C ALA A 2 24.79 -12.43 13.51
N GLN A 3 23.81 -13.16 14.04
CA GLN A 3 23.02 -14.13 13.28
C GLN A 3 22.09 -13.38 12.33
N ASP A 4 22.03 -13.82 11.08
CA ASP A 4 21.16 -13.21 10.08
C ASP A 4 19.68 -13.39 10.49
N ARG A 5 18.85 -12.39 10.20
CA ARG A 5 17.43 -12.44 10.54
C ARG A 5 16.70 -13.27 9.50
N GLN A 6 15.85 -14.20 9.94
CA GLN A 6 15.04 -15.03 9.04
C GLN A 6 14.09 -14.20 8.16
N SER A 7 13.60 -13.08 8.69
CA SER A 7 12.71 -12.17 7.94
C SER A 7 13.35 -11.57 6.68
N TRP A 8 14.69 -11.51 6.59
CA TRP A 8 15.36 -11.00 5.38
C TRP A 8 15.21 -11.92 4.16
N ALA A 9 14.82 -13.18 4.38
CA ALA A 9 14.57 -14.15 3.32
C ALA A 9 13.15 -14.06 2.76
N ILE A 10 12.23 -13.36 3.42
CA ILE A 10 10.86 -13.14 2.94
C ILE A 10 10.91 -11.96 1.96
N LYS A 11 10.59 -12.24 0.70
CA LYS A 11 10.66 -11.28 -0.41
C LYS A 11 9.50 -11.51 -1.36
N ASP A 12 9.24 -10.50 -2.20
CA ASP A 12 8.29 -10.60 -3.30
C ASP A 12 6.94 -11.17 -2.85
N GLU A 13 6.41 -12.20 -3.51
CA GLU A 13 5.11 -12.79 -3.21
C GLU A 13 5.03 -13.48 -1.85
N ALA A 14 6.18 -13.91 -1.28
CA ALA A 14 6.22 -14.57 0.03
C ALA A 14 5.82 -13.63 1.18
N ILE A 15 5.85 -12.31 0.95
CA ILE A 15 5.37 -11.29 1.88
C ILE A 15 3.90 -11.51 2.24
N TYR A 16 3.09 -12.03 1.30
CA TYR A 16 1.67 -12.26 1.54
C TYR A 16 1.43 -13.17 2.76
N GLU A 17 2.05 -14.35 2.73
CA GLU A 17 1.82 -15.39 3.75
C GLU A 17 2.28 -14.90 5.13
N ASP A 18 3.43 -14.22 5.18
CA ASP A 18 3.99 -13.67 6.42
C ASP A 18 3.08 -12.60 7.03
N LEU A 19 2.68 -11.59 6.25
CA LEU A 19 1.87 -10.48 6.77
C LEU A 19 0.44 -10.89 7.09
N VAL A 20 -0.20 -11.74 6.29
CA VAL A 20 -1.56 -12.25 6.58
C VAL A 20 -1.56 -13.05 7.87
N GLN A 21 -0.55 -13.90 8.09
CA GLN A 21 -0.40 -14.64 9.33
C GLN A 21 -0.18 -13.70 10.52
N LEU A 22 0.73 -12.72 10.39
CA LEU A 22 1.05 -11.76 11.46
C LEU A 22 -0.17 -10.92 11.86
N MET A 23 -0.96 -10.49 10.88
CA MET A 23 -2.10 -9.60 11.09
C MET A 23 -3.40 -10.33 11.42
N ASN A 24 -3.41 -11.66 11.33
CA ASN A 24 -4.61 -12.49 11.46
C ASN A 24 -5.73 -11.97 10.54
N LEU A 25 -5.41 -11.79 9.25
CA LEU A 25 -6.42 -11.45 8.23
C LEU A 25 -7.21 -12.71 7.88
N THR A 26 -8.43 -12.79 8.37
CA THR A 26 -9.27 -14.00 8.31
C THR A 26 -10.16 -14.01 7.06
N SER A 27 -10.71 -15.18 6.73
CA SER A 27 -11.75 -15.25 5.70
C SER A 27 -13.02 -14.46 6.05
N GLU A 28 -13.30 -14.23 7.34
CA GLU A 28 -14.41 -13.36 7.76
C GLU A 28 -14.13 -11.90 7.34
N ASP A 29 -12.92 -11.39 7.61
CA ASP A 29 -12.49 -10.05 7.19
C ASP A 29 -12.61 -9.90 5.65
N ILE A 30 -12.12 -10.89 4.90
CA ILE A 30 -12.16 -10.90 3.44
C ILE A 30 -13.60 -10.84 2.91
N ASN A 31 -14.51 -11.61 3.51
CA ASN A 31 -15.91 -11.64 3.11
C ASN A 31 -16.62 -10.31 3.40
N LEU A 32 -16.33 -9.69 4.55
CA LEU A 32 -16.85 -8.36 4.88
C LEU A 32 -16.39 -7.32 3.85
N LEU A 33 -15.10 -7.31 3.50
CA LEU A 33 -14.57 -6.39 2.49
C LEU A 33 -15.25 -6.58 1.13
N LYS A 34 -15.50 -7.83 0.73
CA LYS A 34 -16.20 -8.17 -0.51
C LYS A 34 -17.66 -7.71 -0.53
N GLU A 35 -18.36 -7.82 0.60
CA GLU A 35 -19.73 -7.31 0.77
C GLU A 35 -19.81 -5.80 0.53
N LEU A 36 -18.76 -5.07 0.92
CA LEU A 36 -18.68 -3.61 0.82
C LEU A 36 -18.32 -3.09 -0.57
N TYR A 37 -17.84 -3.94 -1.48
CA TYR A 37 -17.41 -3.53 -2.82
C TYR A 37 -18.45 -2.69 -3.59
N PRO A 38 -19.76 -3.05 -3.64
CA PRO A 38 -20.75 -2.25 -4.36
C PRO A 38 -20.95 -0.85 -3.77
N GLU A 39 -20.73 -0.67 -2.45
CA GLU A 39 -20.79 0.66 -1.84
C GLU A 39 -19.50 1.45 -2.11
N ALA A 40 -18.34 0.79 -2.11
CA ALA A 40 -17.09 1.38 -2.53
C ALA A 40 -17.16 1.92 -3.98
N GLU A 41 -17.78 1.18 -4.91
CA GLU A 41 -18.00 1.62 -6.30
C GLU A 41 -18.83 2.90 -6.41
N LYS A 42 -19.85 3.07 -5.57
CA LYS A 42 -20.66 4.31 -5.57
C LYS A 42 -19.87 5.51 -5.06
N ARG A 43 -18.93 5.30 -4.14
CA ARG A 43 -18.19 6.36 -3.43
C ARG A 43 -16.80 6.63 -4.00
N VAL A 44 -16.29 5.76 -4.88
CA VAL A 44 -14.92 5.87 -5.39
C VAL A 44 -14.64 7.24 -5.99
N ARG A 45 -15.60 7.84 -6.71
CA ARG A 45 -15.41 9.16 -7.31
C ARG A 45 -15.18 10.25 -6.25
N GLU A 46 -16.02 10.30 -5.23
CA GLU A 46 -15.88 11.22 -4.08
C GLU A 46 -14.50 11.05 -3.42
N MET A 47 -14.09 9.80 -3.18
CA MET A 47 -12.78 9.50 -2.60
C MET A 47 -11.64 10.01 -3.49
N THR A 48 -11.68 9.77 -4.81
CA THR A 48 -10.63 10.25 -5.73
C THR A 48 -10.59 11.77 -5.83
N ASP A 49 -11.74 12.43 -5.79
CA ASP A 49 -11.84 13.88 -5.83
C ASP A 49 -11.22 14.50 -4.57
N ASP A 50 -11.50 13.96 -3.38
CA ASP A 50 -10.88 14.39 -2.12
C ASP A 50 -9.37 14.15 -2.12
N PHE A 51 -8.94 12.97 -2.59
CA PHE A 51 -7.54 12.57 -2.67
C PHE A 51 -6.72 13.57 -3.53
N TYR A 52 -7.17 13.84 -4.76
CA TYR A 52 -6.45 14.77 -5.63
C TYR A 52 -6.62 16.22 -5.17
N SER A 53 -7.77 16.62 -4.64
CA SER A 53 -7.95 17.97 -4.09
C SER A 53 -6.89 18.31 -3.04
N ARG A 54 -6.60 17.37 -2.12
CA ARG A 54 -5.54 17.56 -1.13
C ARG A 54 -4.15 17.64 -1.76
N LEU A 55 -3.84 16.75 -2.72
CA LEU A 55 -2.53 16.72 -3.37
C LEU A 55 -2.25 17.98 -4.22
N PHE A 56 -3.27 18.55 -4.87
CA PHE A 56 -3.16 19.79 -5.62
C PHE A 56 -3.08 21.03 -4.74
N ALA A 57 -3.67 21.00 -3.55
CA ALA A 57 -3.59 22.08 -2.58
C ALA A 57 -2.20 22.23 -1.95
N HIS A 58 -1.36 21.19 -2.01
CA HIS A 58 -0.03 21.18 -1.42
C HIS A 58 1.06 21.28 -2.50
N GLU A 59 1.86 22.35 -2.44
CA GLU A 59 2.84 22.72 -3.48
C GLU A 59 3.82 21.60 -3.83
N MET A 60 4.40 20.93 -2.82
CA MET A 60 5.40 19.88 -3.05
C MET A 60 4.82 18.60 -3.64
N THR A 61 3.50 18.41 -3.63
CA THR A 61 2.86 17.25 -4.27
C THR A 61 2.29 17.63 -5.63
N LYS A 62 1.89 18.90 -5.80
CA LYS A 62 1.35 19.41 -7.05
C LYS A 62 2.28 19.22 -8.25
N GLU A 63 3.60 19.33 -8.04
CA GLU A 63 4.60 19.18 -9.11
C GLU A 63 4.54 17.84 -9.85
N TYR A 64 4.10 16.76 -9.19
CA TYR A 64 4.04 15.42 -9.80
C TYR A 64 2.92 15.26 -10.85
N PHE A 65 2.03 16.25 -10.95
CA PHE A 65 0.83 16.19 -11.81
C PHE A 65 0.89 17.09 -13.04
N GLU A 66 1.97 17.83 -13.26
CA GLU A 66 2.11 18.68 -14.44
C GLU A 66 2.08 17.85 -15.74
N GLY A 67 1.22 18.24 -16.68
CA GLY A 67 1.05 17.56 -17.97
C GLY A 67 0.46 16.15 -17.89
N LYS A 68 -0.06 15.73 -16.73
CA LYS A 68 -0.70 14.41 -16.56
C LYS A 68 -2.16 14.43 -16.97
N ASP A 69 -2.63 13.30 -17.46
CA ASP A 69 -4.05 13.05 -17.70
C ASP A 69 -4.75 12.78 -16.36
N MET A 70 -5.55 13.74 -15.91
CA MET A 70 -6.25 13.64 -14.64
C MET A 70 -7.30 12.54 -14.62
N GLU A 71 -8.00 12.29 -15.74
CA GLU A 71 -9.01 11.23 -15.76
C GLU A 71 -8.34 9.86 -15.65
N TYR A 72 -7.18 9.69 -16.30
CA TYR A 72 -6.35 8.50 -16.12
C TYR A 72 -5.89 8.34 -14.66
N LEU A 73 -5.44 9.41 -14.01
CA LEU A 73 -5.00 9.39 -12.62
C LEU A 73 -6.13 9.03 -11.65
N HIS A 74 -7.30 9.64 -11.78
CA HIS A 74 -8.51 9.28 -11.04
C HIS A 74 -8.86 7.80 -11.22
N LYS A 75 -8.81 7.30 -12.45
CA LYS A 75 -9.06 5.88 -12.72
C LYS A 75 -8.04 4.97 -12.02
N MET A 76 -6.77 5.34 -12.01
CA MET A 76 -5.71 4.55 -11.39
C MET A 76 -5.89 4.44 -9.87
N ILE A 77 -6.04 5.57 -9.17
CA ILE A 77 -6.25 5.54 -7.71
C ILE A 77 -7.60 4.94 -7.34
N GLY A 78 -8.64 5.18 -8.15
CA GLY A 78 -9.96 4.59 -7.96
C GLY A 78 -9.94 3.07 -8.06
N ASN A 79 -9.28 2.51 -9.08
CA ASN A 79 -9.12 1.06 -9.22
C ASN A 79 -8.33 0.47 -8.04
N TRP A 80 -7.25 1.14 -7.60
CA TRP A 80 -6.47 0.69 -6.44
C TRP A 80 -7.32 0.68 -5.16
N PHE A 81 -8.15 1.71 -4.95
CA PHE A 81 -9.05 1.77 -3.80
C PHE A 81 -10.11 0.67 -3.84
N LEU A 82 -10.72 0.44 -5.01
CA LEU A 82 -11.68 -0.64 -5.19
C LEU A 82 -11.07 -2.03 -4.99
N ASP A 83 -9.80 -2.22 -5.33
CA ASP A 83 -9.08 -3.47 -5.06
C ASP A 83 -9.04 -3.81 -3.56
N LEU A 84 -9.06 -2.81 -2.65
CA LEU A 84 -9.14 -3.04 -1.19
C LEU A 84 -10.43 -3.75 -0.75
N PHE A 85 -11.45 -3.75 -1.61
CA PHE A 85 -12.75 -4.36 -1.36
C PHE A 85 -13.02 -5.59 -2.25
N ARG A 86 -12.09 -5.99 -3.12
CA ARG A 86 -12.31 -7.13 -4.03
C ARG A 86 -12.33 -8.48 -3.34
N GLY A 87 -11.72 -8.59 -2.16
CA GLY A 87 -11.65 -9.83 -1.41
C GLY A 87 -10.71 -10.89 -2.03
N ASN A 88 -9.77 -10.47 -2.88
CA ASN A 88 -8.67 -11.32 -3.33
C ASN A 88 -7.34 -10.62 -3.06
N TYR A 89 -6.58 -11.12 -2.09
CA TYR A 89 -5.33 -10.51 -1.61
C TYR A 89 -4.12 -11.40 -1.84
N ASP A 90 -4.19 -12.34 -2.78
CA ASP A 90 -3.17 -13.33 -3.09
C ASP A 90 -1.79 -12.77 -3.54
N GLN A 91 -0.93 -13.65 -4.03
CA GLN A 91 0.39 -13.28 -4.55
C GLN A 91 0.33 -12.25 -5.69
N ASP A 92 -0.72 -12.25 -6.52
CA ASP A 92 -0.84 -11.28 -7.60
C ASP A 92 -1.23 -9.90 -7.07
N TYR A 93 -1.98 -9.83 -5.96
CA TYR A 93 -2.20 -8.60 -5.20
C TYR A 93 -0.86 -8.00 -4.75
N VAL A 94 0.02 -8.81 -4.14
CA VAL A 94 1.35 -8.36 -3.71
C VAL A 94 2.18 -7.83 -4.87
N LYS A 95 2.26 -8.56 -5.98
CA LYS A 95 2.97 -8.09 -7.20
C LYS A 95 2.46 -6.74 -7.68
N GLN A 96 1.13 -6.56 -7.67
CA GLN A 96 0.52 -5.30 -8.09
C GLN A 96 0.92 -4.16 -7.14
N ARG A 97 0.93 -4.38 -5.82
CA ARG A 97 1.29 -3.35 -4.83
C ARG A 97 2.76 -3.00 -4.85
N LEU A 98 3.63 -3.99 -5.00
CA LEU A 98 5.07 -3.77 -5.22
C LEU A 98 5.29 -2.95 -6.50
N ARG A 99 4.61 -3.29 -7.61
CA ARG A 99 4.70 -2.51 -8.85
C ARG A 99 4.27 -1.05 -8.66
N ILE A 100 3.20 -0.79 -7.90
CA ILE A 100 2.75 0.57 -7.58
C ILE A 100 3.85 1.31 -6.80
N GLY A 101 4.43 0.69 -5.77
CA GLY A 101 5.55 1.25 -5.01
C GLY A 101 6.77 1.58 -5.88
N HIS A 102 7.17 0.65 -6.75
CA HIS A 102 8.26 0.87 -7.71
C HIS A 102 7.99 2.04 -8.67
N ILE A 103 6.73 2.25 -9.10
CA ILE A 103 6.36 3.42 -9.91
C ILE A 103 6.59 4.71 -9.12
N HIS A 104 6.21 4.75 -7.84
CA HIS A 104 6.40 5.93 -7.00
C HIS A 104 7.89 6.23 -6.75
N VAL A 105 8.69 5.19 -6.52
CA VAL A 105 10.16 5.29 -6.46
C VAL A 105 10.72 5.86 -7.75
N LYS A 106 10.30 5.34 -8.91
CA LYS A 106 10.81 5.74 -10.23
C LYS A 106 10.55 7.21 -10.55
N ILE A 107 9.43 7.76 -10.10
CA ILE A 107 9.11 9.19 -10.28
C ILE A 107 9.77 10.08 -9.22
N GLY A 108 10.53 9.51 -8.28
CA GLY A 108 11.20 10.23 -7.21
C GLY A 108 10.29 10.71 -6.09
N LEU A 109 9.05 10.19 -6.00
CA LEU A 109 8.07 10.63 -5.02
C LEU A 109 8.45 10.15 -3.61
N PRO A 110 8.69 11.05 -2.64
CA PRO A 110 9.01 10.64 -1.27
C PRO A 110 7.89 9.83 -0.63
N VAL A 111 8.21 8.67 -0.03
CA VAL A 111 7.24 7.72 0.54
C VAL A 111 6.29 8.34 1.57
N ARG A 112 6.72 9.40 2.26
CA ARG A 112 5.89 10.15 3.23
C ARG A 112 4.59 10.70 2.63
N TYR A 113 4.55 11.02 1.33
CA TYR A 113 3.36 11.59 0.71
C TYR A 113 2.25 10.56 0.52
N PRO A 114 2.47 9.40 -0.15
CA PRO A 114 1.44 8.36 -0.20
C PRO A 114 1.03 7.88 1.20
N LEU A 115 1.97 7.76 2.15
CA LEU A 115 1.62 7.43 3.55
C LEU A 115 0.73 8.48 4.21
N ALA A 116 0.96 9.77 3.97
CA ALA A 116 0.13 10.85 4.51
C ALA A 116 -1.28 10.88 3.91
N MET A 117 -1.50 10.28 2.75
CA MET A 117 -2.82 10.21 2.09
C MET A 117 -3.69 9.07 2.59
N ILE A 118 -3.13 8.14 3.36
CA ILE A 118 -3.86 6.98 3.91
C ILE A 118 -4.99 7.42 4.84
N ASP A 119 -4.90 8.59 5.49
CA ASP A 119 -5.99 9.09 6.34
C ASP A 119 -7.28 9.34 5.55
N ILE A 120 -7.19 9.87 4.32
CA ILE A 120 -8.33 10.03 3.40
C ILE A 120 -8.88 8.66 3.03
N ILE A 121 -8.01 7.71 2.70
CA ILE A 121 -8.40 6.36 2.31
C ILE A 121 -9.16 5.68 3.46
N ASN A 122 -8.63 5.76 4.68
CA ASN A 122 -9.28 5.21 5.86
C ASN A 122 -10.60 5.93 6.17
N ALA A 123 -10.67 7.26 6.08
CA ALA A 123 -11.92 7.99 6.32
C ALA A 123 -13.03 7.56 5.36
N HIS A 124 -12.71 7.35 4.08
CA HIS A 124 -13.68 6.83 3.09
C HIS A 124 -13.99 5.35 3.32
N GLY A 125 -13.00 4.53 3.66
CA GLY A 125 -13.19 3.13 4.00
C GLY A 125 -14.07 2.92 5.24
N GLU A 126 -13.95 3.79 6.25
CA GLU A 126 -14.80 3.78 7.45
C GLU A 126 -16.25 4.11 7.11
N LYS A 127 -16.51 5.17 6.31
CA LYS A 127 -17.86 5.49 5.82
C LYS A 127 -18.49 4.32 5.04
N ILE A 128 -17.69 3.58 4.29
CA ILE A 128 -18.15 2.39 3.56
C ILE A 128 -18.48 1.28 4.57
N ALA A 129 -17.59 1.01 5.52
CA ALA A 129 -17.78 -0.02 6.55
C ALA A 129 -19.06 0.19 7.37
N GLU A 130 -19.45 1.44 7.65
CA GLU A 130 -20.70 1.79 8.33
C GLU A 130 -21.97 1.26 7.64
N THR A 131 -21.89 0.94 6.34
CA THR A 131 -23.02 0.39 5.57
C THR A 131 -23.12 -1.13 5.62
N GLY A 132 -22.09 -1.82 6.14
CA GLY A 132 -22.00 -3.27 6.14
C GLY A 132 -22.90 -3.93 7.19
N SER A 133 -23.11 -5.23 7.05
CA SER A 133 -23.88 -6.06 7.99
C SER A 133 -23.33 -6.04 9.43
N ASN A 134 -22.03 -5.79 9.61
CA ASN A 134 -21.37 -5.62 10.90
C ASN A 134 -20.34 -4.48 10.85
N PRO A 135 -20.74 -3.23 11.11
CA PRO A 135 -19.89 -2.05 10.94
C PRO A 135 -18.55 -2.09 11.68
N GLU A 136 -18.54 -2.57 12.93
CA GLU A 136 -17.31 -2.61 13.74
C GLU A 136 -16.29 -3.58 13.14
N LYS A 137 -16.72 -4.81 12.82
CA LYS A 137 -15.83 -5.79 12.16
C LYS A 137 -15.43 -5.36 10.76
N ALA A 138 -16.33 -4.73 10.01
CA ALA A 138 -16.03 -4.19 8.70
C ALA A 138 -14.94 -3.11 8.76
N LYS A 139 -15.00 -2.22 9.76
CA LYS A 139 -13.99 -1.20 10.00
C LYS A 139 -12.64 -1.82 10.36
N GLU A 140 -12.61 -2.84 11.22
CA GLU A 140 -11.38 -3.59 11.51
C GLU A 140 -10.80 -4.24 10.25
N ALA A 141 -11.63 -4.84 9.39
CA ALA A 141 -11.21 -5.45 8.14
C ALA A 141 -10.61 -4.41 7.16
N VAL A 142 -11.22 -3.23 7.05
CA VAL A 142 -10.70 -2.09 6.26
C VAL A 142 -9.33 -1.66 6.79
N GLN A 143 -9.18 -1.53 8.11
CA GLN A 143 -7.90 -1.15 8.73
C GLN A 143 -6.82 -2.19 8.46
N LYS A 144 -7.14 -3.48 8.56
CA LYS A 144 -6.22 -4.59 8.26
C LYS A 144 -5.78 -4.57 6.79
N VAL A 145 -6.71 -4.49 5.83
CA VAL A 145 -6.33 -4.52 4.40
C VAL A 145 -5.53 -3.29 4.00
N THR A 146 -5.86 -2.11 4.53
CA THR A 146 -5.07 -0.89 4.28
C THR A 146 -3.66 -1.01 4.88
N ALA A 147 -3.52 -1.56 6.09
CA ALA A 147 -2.21 -1.79 6.70
C ALA A 147 -1.37 -2.82 5.92
N LEU A 148 -2.00 -3.88 5.40
CA LEU A 148 -1.35 -4.85 4.51
C LEU A 148 -0.84 -4.15 3.24
N ASP A 149 -1.66 -3.31 2.62
CA ASP A 149 -1.31 -2.55 1.42
C ASP A 149 -0.09 -1.65 1.66
N ILE A 150 -0.10 -0.89 2.76
CA ILE A 150 0.98 0.01 3.15
C ILE A 150 2.27 -0.76 3.38
N ALA A 151 2.22 -1.90 4.06
CA ALA A 151 3.39 -2.71 4.33
C ALA A 151 4.05 -3.20 3.02
N ILE A 152 3.25 -3.75 2.10
CA ILE A 152 3.75 -4.23 0.80
C ILE A 152 4.25 -3.06 -0.07
N PHE A 153 3.49 -1.97 -0.13
CA PHE A 153 3.87 -0.78 -0.89
C PHE A 153 5.19 -0.18 -0.39
N ASN A 154 5.35 -0.07 0.93
CA ASN A 154 6.56 0.47 1.54
C ASN A 154 7.77 -0.46 1.32
N GLN A 155 7.55 -1.78 1.23
CA GLN A 155 8.61 -2.73 0.89
C GLN A 155 9.31 -2.37 -0.43
N ALA A 156 8.58 -1.92 -1.45
CA ALA A 156 9.18 -1.54 -2.73
C ALA A 156 10.18 -0.36 -2.60
N TYR A 157 9.98 0.55 -1.64
CA TYR A 157 10.95 1.61 -1.34
C TYR A 157 12.19 1.05 -0.65
N GLU A 158 12.01 0.16 0.33
CA GLU A 158 13.11 -0.51 1.03
C GLU A 158 13.94 -1.36 0.06
N ASP A 159 13.29 -2.15 -0.78
CA ASP A 159 13.91 -3.02 -1.77
C ASP A 159 14.75 -2.21 -2.75
N ASN A 160 14.25 -1.07 -3.24
CA ASN A 160 15.02 -0.22 -4.13
C ASN A 160 16.29 0.35 -3.46
N GLN A 161 16.17 0.84 -2.22
CA GLN A 161 17.32 1.35 -1.46
C GLN A 161 18.35 0.26 -1.18
N LEU A 162 17.88 -0.92 -0.77
CA LEU A 162 18.71 -2.07 -0.50
C LEU A 162 19.42 -2.53 -1.77
N ASN A 163 18.71 -2.71 -2.87
CA ASN A 163 19.27 -3.17 -4.14
C ASN A 163 20.40 -2.26 -4.62
N HIS A 164 20.21 -0.95 -4.56
CA HIS A 164 21.27 -0.02 -4.96
C HIS A 164 22.49 -0.11 -4.03
N LEU A 165 22.28 -0.32 -2.73
CA LEU A 165 23.39 -0.54 -1.81
C LEU A 165 24.10 -1.87 -2.05
N VAL A 166 23.36 -2.95 -2.38
CA VAL A 166 23.92 -4.25 -2.77
C VAL A 166 24.79 -4.10 -4.01
N GLU A 167 24.35 -3.34 -5.02
CA GLU A 167 25.14 -3.06 -6.23
C GLU A 167 26.46 -2.36 -5.89
N LEU A 168 26.46 -1.44 -4.92
CA LEU A 168 27.65 -0.70 -4.50
C LEU A 168 28.63 -1.55 -3.68
N VAL A 169 28.14 -2.38 -2.75
CA VAL A 169 29.00 -3.14 -1.82
C VAL A 169 29.21 -4.61 -2.21
N GLY A 170 28.49 -5.09 -3.22
CA GLY A 170 28.56 -6.46 -3.75
C GLY A 170 28.01 -7.55 -2.83
N ASN A 171 27.34 -7.19 -1.72
CA ASN A 171 26.89 -8.14 -0.72
C ASN A 171 25.67 -7.65 0.07
N GLU A 172 24.54 -8.36 -0.03
CA GLU A 172 23.29 -7.98 0.65
C GLU A 172 23.43 -7.95 2.19
N ARG A 173 24.15 -8.91 2.77
CA ARG A 173 24.35 -8.96 4.23
C ARG A 173 25.13 -7.73 4.72
N LEU A 174 26.16 -7.33 3.99
CA LEU A 174 26.92 -6.12 4.29
C LEU A 174 26.04 -4.87 4.11
N ALA A 175 25.26 -4.79 3.02
CA ALA A 175 24.33 -3.69 2.78
C ALA A 175 23.34 -3.52 3.94
N ARG A 176 22.69 -4.61 4.39
CA ARG A 176 21.76 -4.59 5.53
C ARG A 176 22.43 -4.18 6.84
N ARG A 177 23.68 -4.59 7.07
CA ARG A 177 24.46 -4.15 8.24
C ARG A 177 24.81 -2.66 8.20
N LEU A 178 25.17 -2.14 7.03
CA LEU A 178 25.43 -0.71 6.84
C LEU A 178 24.17 0.13 7.09
N LEU A 179 23.00 -0.31 6.62
CA LEU A 179 21.71 0.34 6.91
C LEU A 179 21.40 0.39 8.41
N GLN A 180 21.91 -0.57 9.20
CA GLN A 180 21.77 -0.59 10.67
C GLN A 180 22.82 0.29 11.38
N GLY A 181 23.69 0.99 10.64
CA GLY A 181 24.83 1.72 11.21
C GLY A 181 25.94 0.82 11.74
N LEU A 182 25.93 -0.47 11.38
CA LEU A 182 26.91 -1.49 11.82
C LEU A 182 27.93 -1.74 10.71
N GLY A 183 28.69 -0.69 10.36
CA GLY A 183 29.85 -0.75 9.45
C GLY A 183 31.03 -1.50 10.05
#